data_AF-A0AAU2QCP4-F1
#
_entry.id   AF-A0AAU2QCP4-F1
#
_cell.length_a   1.000
_cell.length_b   1.000
_cell.length_c   1.000
_cell.angle_alpha   90.00
_cell.angle_beta   90.00
_cell.angle_gamma   90.00
#
_symmetry.space_group_name_H-M   'P 1'
#
loop_
_entity.id
_entity.type
_entity.pdbx_description
1 polymer ?
#
loop_
_entity_poly.entity_id
_entity_poly.type
_entity_poly.pdbx_seq_one_letter_code
_entity_poly.pdbx_strand_id
1 'polypeptide(L)'
;MRTVQGSLTGYASPLPPSGAHVADALEEWGAALGRHLADHGYAGPFGLDALVDTEGVAYASESNIRRTATTTPHAMVTRLTAGSAAPPPAWSVAKGSTRTPMDFDEALARLRASRLAFDPDLGEGVVLYADAPPDGRSWRYAVIARSAGDVEEQETALAEVLEFEGG
;
A
#
# COMPACT_ATOMS: atom_id res chain seq x y z
N MET A 1 -5.15 -7.13 1.64
CA MET A 1 -5.89 -6.55 0.49
C MET A 1 -7.01 -5.67 1.01
N ARG A 2 -7.37 -4.60 0.29
CA ARG A 2 -8.51 -3.74 0.60
C ARG A 2 -9.60 -3.94 -0.45
N THR A 3 -10.83 -4.10 -0.01
CA THR A 3 -11.98 -4.25 -0.90
C THR A 3 -13.10 -3.30 -0.51
N VAL A 4 -13.83 -2.81 -1.51
CA VAL A 4 -15.05 -2.00 -1.33
C VAL A 4 -16.10 -2.60 -2.25
N GLN A 5 -17.27 -2.95 -1.69
CA GLN A 5 -18.38 -3.58 -2.42
C GLN A 5 -17.95 -4.81 -3.25
N GLY A 6 -17.01 -5.62 -2.71
CA GLY A 6 -16.51 -6.82 -3.36
C GLY A 6 -15.45 -6.58 -4.46
N SER A 7 -15.06 -5.33 -4.73
CA SER A 7 -13.99 -4.99 -5.67
C SER A 7 -12.68 -4.69 -4.94
N LEU A 8 -11.54 -5.15 -5.49
CA LEU A 8 -10.21 -4.79 -5.00
C LEU A 8 -9.93 -3.31 -5.24
N THR A 9 -9.67 -2.56 -4.17
CA THR A 9 -9.36 -1.13 -4.24
C THR A 9 -7.90 -0.81 -3.95
N GLY A 10 -7.16 -1.76 -3.36
CA GLY A 10 -5.76 -1.56 -3.04
C GLY A 10 -5.18 -2.54 -2.04
N TYR A 11 -4.05 -2.15 -1.46
CA TYR A 11 -3.37 -2.88 -0.39
C TYR A 11 -3.08 -1.93 0.77
N ALA A 12 -2.92 -2.48 1.97
CA ALA A 12 -2.48 -1.76 3.15
C ALA A 12 -1.51 -2.62 3.97
N SER A 13 -0.67 -1.95 4.72
CA SER A 13 0.22 -2.51 5.73
C SER A 13 0.30 -1.55 6.92
N PRO A 14 0.30 -2.04 8.17
CA PRO A 14 0.06 -3.42 8.55
C PRO A 14 -1.35 -3.90 8.14
N LEU A 15 -1.67 -5.16 8.42
CA LEU A 15 -3.03 -5.67 8.17
C LEU A 15 -4.06 -4.75 8.84
N PRO A 16 -5.21 -4.50 8.19
CA PRO A 16 -6.28 -3.74 8.81
C PRO A 16 -6.78 -4.45 10.08
N PRO A 17 -7.47 -3.74 11.00
CA PRO A 17 -7.94 -4.32 12.26
C PRO A 17 -8.71 -5.64 12.11
N SER A 18 -9.46 -5.81 11.02
CA SER A 18 -10.22 -7.03 10.72
C SER A 18 -9.36 -8.27 10.42
N GLY A 19 -8.07 -8.10 10.12
CA GLY A 19 -7.12 -9.18 9.87
C GLY A 19 -5.94 -9.18 10.84
N ALA A 20 -5.94 -8.32 11.86
CA ALA A 20 -4.81 -8.21 12.78
C ALA A 20 -4.57 -9.49 13.59
N HIS A 21 -5.63 -10.26 13.87
CA HIS A 21 -5.55 -11.49 14.68
C HIS A 21 -4.80 -12.64 13.99
N VAL A 22 -4.58 -12.57 12.67
CA VAL A 22 -3.84 -13.60 11.92
C VAL A 22 -2.43 -13.17 11.54
N ALA A 23 -1.99 -11.97 11.95
CA ALA A 23 -0.69 -11.42 11.56
C ALA A 23 0.47 -12.37 11.91
N ASP A 24 0.54 -12.83 13.16
CA ASP A 24 1.61 -13.72 13.64
C ASP A 24 1.66 -15.04 12.85
N ALA A 25 0.49 -15.63 12.55
CA ALA A 25 0.41 -16.85 11.76
C ALA A 25 0.92 -16.65 10.33
N LEU A 26 0.60 -15.51 9.70
CA LEU A 26 1.07 -15.19 8.36
C LEU A 26 2.58 -14.94 8.33
N GLU A 27 3.13 -14.31 9.37
CA GLU A 27 4.58 -14.15 9.52
C GLU A 27 5.28 -15.51 9.67
N GLU A 28 4.73 -16.40 10.50
CA GLU A 28 5.25 -17.76 10.69
C GLU A 28 5.25 -18.54 9.37
N TRP A 29 4.11 -18.55 8.66
CA TRP A 29 3.98 -19.26 7.39
C TRP A 29 4.87 -18.67 6.30
N GLY A 30 4.97 -17.33 6.22
CA GLY A 30 5.86 -16.64 5.31
C GLY A 30 7.33 -17.02 5.56
N ALA A 31 7.75 -17.04 6.83
CA ALA A 31 9.10 -17.45 7.20
C ALA A 31 9.37 -18.93 6.90
N ALA A 32 8.39 -19.81 7.12
CA ALA A 32 8.50 -21.23 6.81
C ALA A 32 8.63 -21.48 5.30
N LEU A 33 7.78 -20.84 4.49
CA LEU A 33 7.86 -20.90 3.03
C LEU A 33 9.19 -20.33 2.54
N GLY A 34 9.64 -19.19 3.08
CA GLY A 34 10.91 -18.57 2.71
C GLY A 34 12.11 -19.49 2.96
N ARG A 35 12.16 -20.16 4.12
CA ARG A 35 13.19 -21.17 4.42
C ARG A 35 13.14 -22.32 3.43
N HIS A 36 11.95 -22.89 3.18
CA HIS A 36 11.78 -23.98 2.24
C HIS A 36 12.28 -23.61 0.84
N LEU A 37 11.93 -22.42 0.33
CA LEU A 37 12.38 -21.94 -0.96
C LEU A 37 13.91 -21.76 -1.01
N ALA A 38 14.49 -21.18 0.04
CA ALA A 38 15.94 -20.98 0.14
C ALA A 38 16.70 -22.31 0.17
N ASP A 39 16.19 -23.31 0.89
CA ASP A 39 16.76 -24.67 0.94
C ASP A 39 16.76 -25.35 -0.43
N HIS A 40 15.89 -24.91 -1.35
CA HIS A 40 15.82 -25.38 -2.73
C HIS A 40 16.52 -24.43 -3.72
N GLY A 41 17.33 -23.50 -3.23
CA GLY A 41 18.17 -22.62 -4.05
C GLY A 41 17.44 -21.41 -4.62
N TYR A 42 16.19 -21.14 -4.22
CA TYR A 42 15.50 -19.93 -4.65
C TYR A 42 16.00 -18.70 -3.89
N ALA A 43 16.41 -17.67 -4.64
CA ALA A 43 16.83 -16.38 -4.11
C ALA A 43 16.02 -15.27 -4.79
N GLY A 44 14.91 -14.88 -4.17
CA GLY A 44 14.02 -13.87 -4.72
C GLY A 44 12.83 -13.54 -3.82
N PRO A 45 12.02 -12.55 -4.21
CA PRO A 45 10.80 -12.20 -3.48
C PRO A 45 9.71 -13.23 -3.76
N PHE A 46 8.93 -13.54 -2.72
CA PHE A 46 7.73 -14.34 -2.83
C PHE A 46 6.58 -13.67 -2.06
N GLY A 47 5.35 -14.03 -2.41
CA GLY A 47 4.14 -13.68 -1.66
C GLY A 47 3.44 -14.95 -1.19
N LEU A 48 2.79 -14.86 -0.03
CA LEU A 48 1.85 -15.85 0.47
C LEU A 48 0.50 -15.16 0.64
N ASP A 49 -0.51 -15.69 -0.05
CA ASP A 49 -1.87 -15.19 0.05
C ASP A 49 -2.68 -16.14 0.93
N ALA A 50 -3.53 -15.54 1.75
CA ALA A 50 -4.37 -16.25 2.69
C ALA A 50 -5.78 -15.67 2.72
N LEU A 51 -6.72 -16.51 3.10
CA LEU A 51 -8.11 -16.19 3.33
C LEU A 51 -8.42 -16.37 4.81
N VAL A 52 -9.37 -15.61 5.31
CA VAL A 52 -9.92 -15.78 6.67
C VAL A 52 -11.39 -16.12 6.53
N ASP A 53 -11.83 -17.22 7.13
CA ASP A 53 -13.24 -17.61 7.11
C ASP A 53 -14.08 -16.77 8.08
N THR A 54 -15.39 -17.04 8.12
CA THR A 54 -16.34 -16.32 8.98
C THR A 54 -16.13 -16.56 10.47
N GLU A 55 -15.38 -17.60 10.85
CA GLU A 55 -15.02 -17.92 12.23
C GLU A 55 -13.66 -17.32 12.63
N GLY A 56 -12.99 -16.63 11.70
CA GLY A 56 -11.70 -15.99 11.93
C GLY A 56 -10.51 -16.92 11.69
N VAL A 57 -10.72 -18.12 11.13
CA VAL A 57 -9.64 -19.08 10.86
C VAL A 57 -8.93 -18.70 9.56
N ALA A 58 -7.60 -18.63 9.62
CA ALA A 58 -6.77 -18.37 8.45
C ALA A 58 -6.47 -19.66 7.65
N TYR A 59 -6.48 -19.53 6.32
CA TYR A 59 -6.08 -20.58 5.38
C TYR A 59 -5.12 -19.99 4.36
N ALA A 60 -3.92 -20.55 4.26
CA ALA A 60 -3.04 -20.28 3.12
C ALA A 60 -3.69 -20.81 1.83
N SER A 61 -3.84 -19.96 0.82
CA SER A 61 -4.50 -20.32 -0.44
C SER A 61 -3.52 -20.49 -1.60
N GLU A 62 -2.58 -19.55 -1.76
CA GLU A 62 -1.60 -19.60 -2.84
C GLU A 62 -0.26 -18.99 -2.44
N SER A 63 0.79 -19.36 -3.17
CA SER A 63 2.09 -18.71 -3.10
C SER A 63 2.48 -18.17 -4.47
N ASN A 64 3.10 -17.00 -4.47
CA ASN A 64 3.50 -16.27 -5.66
C ASN A 64 5.03 -16.11 -5.66
N ILE A 65 5.74 -16.95 -6.41
CA ILE A 65 7.22 -16.98 -6.43
C ILE A 65 7.78 -15.96 -7.43
N ARG A 66 7.42 -14.69 -7.22
CA ARG A 66 7.80 -13.54 -8.07
C ARG A 66 7.61 -12.22 -7.31
N ARG A 67 8.06 -11.12 -7.90
CA ARG A 67 7.63 -9.77 -7.50
C ARG A 67 6.11 -9.66 -7.68
N THR A 68 5.41 -9.24 -6.63
CA THR A 68 3.97 -9.04 -6.61
C THR A 68 3.63 -7.54 -6.61
N ALA A 69 2.34 -7.22 -6.63
CA ALA A 69 1.85 -5.84 -6.59
C ALA A 69 2.31 -5.07 -5.34
N THR A 70 2.64 -5.75 -4.24
CA THR A 70 3.08 -5.14 -2.98
C THR A 70 4.60 -5.08 -2.83
N THR A 71 5.38 -5.80 -3.66
CA THR A 71 6.84 -5.83 -3.53
C THR A 71 7.47 -4.45 -3.74
N THR A 72 7.07 -3.75 -4.81
CA THR A 72 7.60 -2.40 -5.10
C THR A 72 7.13 -1.37 -4.08
N PRO A 73 5.82 -1.27 -3.74
CA PRO A 73 5.38 -0.38 -2.67
C PRO A 73 6.09 -0.60 -1.34
N HIS A 74 6.23 -1.85 -0.89
CA HIS A 74 6.92 -2.14 0.37
C HIS A 74 8.38 -1.68 0.33
N ALA A 75 9.12 -2.06 -0.71
CA ALA A 75 10.52 -1.65 -0.86
C ALA A 75 10.69 -0.11 -0.95
N MET A 76 9.75 0.57 -1.61
CA MET A 76 9.73 2.03 -1.68
C MET A 76 9.52 2.65 -0.30
N VAL A 77 8.51 2.21 0.45
CA VAL A 77 8.22 2.72 1.79
C VAL A 77 9.41 2.49 2.71
N THR A 78 9.95 1.26 2.75
CA THR A 78 11.13 0.92 3.55
C THR A 78 12.31 1.85 3.25
N ARG A 79 12.55 2.15 1.97
CA ARG A 79 13.65 3.04 1.56
C ARG A 79 13.40 4.49 1.94
N LEU A 80 12.17 4.98 1.75
CA LEU A 80 11.81 6.36 2.06
C LEU A 80 11.85 6.64 3.56
N THR A 81 11.60 5.63 4.40
CA THR A 81 11.56 5.79 5.87
C THR A 81 12.76 5.21 6.61
N ALA A 82 13.75 4.65 5.90
CA ALA A 82 14.94 4.03 6.49
C ALA A 82 15.78 4.95 7.40
N GLY A 83 15.66 6.27 7.27
CA GLY A 83 16.35 7.26 8.10
C GLY A 83 15.59 7.65 9.37
N SER A 84 14.35 7.21 9.54
CA SER A 84 13.51 7.57 10.68
C SER A 84 13.75 6.66 11.88
N ALA A 85 13.82 7.24 13.07
CA ALA A 85 13.81 6.50 14.34
C ALA A 85 12.40 6.07 14.77
N ALA A 86 11.37 6.44 14.00
CA ALA A 86 9.99 6.09 14.27
C ALA A 86 9.72 4.58 14.04
N PRO A 87 8.64 4.04 14.64
CA PRO A 87 8.14 2.70 14.29
C PRO A 87 7.88 2.57 12.77
N PRO A 88 7.84 1.34 12.23
CA PRO A 88 7.45 1.12 10.84
C PRO A 88 6.13 1.83 10.52
N PRO A 89 6.07 2.62 9.44
CA PRO A 89 4.88 3.39 9.12
C PRO A 89 3.73 2.47 8.67
N ALA A 90 2.51 2.95 8.86
CA ALA A 90 1.38 2.44 8.11
C ALA A 90 1.44 2.99 6.68
N TRP A 91 1.00 2.19 5.71
CA TRP A 91 0.85 2.64 4.34
C TRP A 91 -0.30 1.95 3.63
N SER A 92 -0.85 2.63 2.63
CA SER A 92 -1.75 2.06 1.65
C SER A 92 -1.25 2.33 0.25
N VAL A 93 -1.68 1.50 -0.70
CA VAL A 93 -1.63 1.82 -2.13
C VAL A 93 -3.00 1.62 -2.73
N ALA A 94 -3.42 2.58 -3.55
CA ALA A 94 -4.72 2.56 -4.20
C ALA A 94 -4.67 3.28 -5.55
N LYS A 95 -5.82 3.31 -6.22
CA LYS A 95 -6.06 4.06 -7.46
C LYS A 95 -7.24 5.00 -7.26
N GLY A 96 -7.09 6.25 -7.69
CA GLY A 96 -8.15 7.23 -7.79
C GLY A 96 -8.39 7.67 -9.24
N SER A 97 -9.59 8.12 -9.55
CA SER A 97 -9.96 8.68 -10.86
C SER A 97 -10.30 10.15 -10.68
N THR A 98 -9.57 11.09 -11.29
CA THR A 98 -9.86 12.53 -11.17
C THR A 98 -10.99 12.95 -12.10
N ARG A 99 -11.79 13.95 -11.68
CA ARG A 99 -12.89 14.52 -12.49
C ARG A 99 -12.40 15.21 -13.76
N THR A 100 -11.19 15.77 -13.73
CA THR A 100 -10.54 16.41 -14.87
C THR A 100 -9.17 15.77 -15.14
N PRO A 101 -8.77 15.58 -16.41
CA PRO A 101 -7.44 15.09 -16.71
C PRO A 101 -6.39 16.11 -16.27
N MET A 102 -5.29 15.64 -15.70
CA MET A 102 -4.12 16.44 -15.34
C MET A 102 -2.84 15.70 -15.73
N ASP A 103 -1.72 16.42 -15.84
CA ASP A 103 -0.40 15.81 -15.97
C ASP A 103 0.26 15.58 -14.60
N PHE A 104 1.47 15.00 -14.60
CA PHE A 104 2.21 14.70 -13.38
C PHE A 104 2.59 15.94 -12.59
N ASP A 105 3.02 16.99 -13.29
CA ASP A 105 3.50 18.21 -12.65
C ASP A 105 2.35 18.96 -11.99
N GLU A 106 1.17 18.98 -12.63
CA GLU A 106 -0.05 19.53 -12.06
C GLU A 106 -0.49 18.73 -10.82
N ALA A 107 -0.56 17.40 -10.92
CA ALA A 107 -0.93 16.55 -9.78
C ALA A 107 0.02 16.76 -8.59
N LEU A 108 1.33 16.75 -8.85
CA LEU A 108 2.35 16.98 -7.82
C LEU A 108 2.28 18.40 -7.24
N ALA A 109 2.01 19.41 -8.05
CA ALA A 109 1.85 20.79 -7.59
C ALA A 109 0.65 20.92 -6.64
N ARG A 110 -0.48 20.28 -6.95
CA ARG A 110 -1.66 20.23 -6.06
C ARG A 110 -1.31 19.57 -4.72
N LEU A 111 -0.64 18.42 -4.74
CA LEU A 111 -0.21 17.74 -3.50
C LEU A 111 0.73 18.62 -2.65
N ARG A 112 1.67 19.32 -3.28
CA ARG A 112 2.60 20.23 -2.57
C ARG A 112 1.88 21.44 -1.99
N ALA A 113 0.99 22.06 -2.75
CA ALA A 113 0.21 23.21 -2.30
C ALA A 113 -0.64 22.88 -1.06
N SER A 114 -1.17 21.66 -1.00
CA SER A 114 -1.97 21.15 0.12
C SER A 114 -1.13 20.47 1.22
N ARG A 115 0.21 20.47 1.11
CA ARG A 115 1.13 19.80 2.05
C ARG A 115 0.85 18.29 2.23
N LEU A 116 0.32 17.65 1.19
CA LEU A 116 0.09 16.20 1.15
C LEU A 116 1.23 15.44 0.47
N ALA A 117 2.07 16.10 -0.32
CA ALA A 117 3.23 15.43 -0.93
C ALA A 117 4.16 14.87 0.17
N PHE A 118 4.73 13.69 -0.07
CA PHE A 118 5.63 13.04 0.88
C PHE A 118 6.74 13.97 1.39
N ASP A 119 6.82 14.09 2.71
CA ASP A 119 7.81 14.86 3.44
C ASP A 119 8.87 13.88 4.02
N PRO A 120 10.12 13.93 3.54
CA PRO A 120 11.17 13.03 4.01
C PRO A 120 11.60 13.29 5.45
N ASP A 121 11.39 14.49 5.99
CA ASP A 121 11.74 14.82 7.37
C ASP A 121 10.73 14.21 8.35
N LEU A 122 9.46 14.14 7.93
CA LEU A 122 8.39 13.47 8.69
C LEU A 122 8.31 11.97 8.41
N GLY A 123 8.72 11.53 7.21
CA GLY A 123 8.51 10.17 6.74
C GLY A 123 7.05 9.87 6.40
N GLU A 124 6.26 10.89 6.07
CA GLU A 124 4.81 10.81 5.87
C GLU A 124 4.38 11.54 4.60
N GLY A 125 3.21 11.19 4.08
CA GLY A 125 2.56 11.85 2.95
C GLY A 125 2.31 10.94 1.76
N VAL A 126 1.90 11.56 0.67
CA VAL A 126 1.46 10.92 -0.57
C VAL A 126 2.60 10.83 -1.58
N VAL A 127 2.77 9.65 -2.17
CA VAL A 127 3.70 9.37 -3.26
C VAL A 127 2.93 8.91 -4.49
N LEU A 128 3.08 9.64 -5.61
CA LEU A 128 2.68 9.17 -6.94
C LEU A 128 3.76 8.20 -7.45
N TYR A 129 3.60 6.90 -7.18
CA TYR A 129 4.66 5.90 -7.39
C TYR A 129 4.64 5.25 -8.79
N ALA A 130 3.75 5.71 -9.67
CA ALA A 130 3.68 5.30 -11.07
C ALA A 130 3.72 6.55 -11.96
N ASP A 131 4.04 6.35 -13.25
CA ASP A 131 3.99 7.41 -14.26
C ASP A 131 2.58 8.02 -14.36
N ALA A 132 2.51 9.24 -14.92
CA ALA A 132 1.24 9.87 -15.27
C ALA A 132 0.37 8.90 -16.08
N PRO A 133 -0.90 8.71 -15.71
CA PRO A 133 -1.74 7.79 -16.43
C PRO A 133 -2.02 8.34 -17.84
N PRO A 134 -2.08 7.50 -18.89
CA PRO A 134 -2.31 7.98 -20.26
C PRO A 134 -3.64 8.73 -20.45
N ASP A 135 -4.63 8.49 -19.58
CA ASP A 135 -5.92 9.18 -19.57
C ASP A 135 -5.91 10.50 -18.77
N GLY A 136 -4.80 10.81 -18.10
CA GLY A 136 -4.66 11.94 -17.16
C GLY A 136 -5.51 11.84 -15.90
N ARG A 137 -6.22 10.72 -15.68
CA ARG A 137 -7.26 10.57 -14.66
C ARG A 137 -6.99 9.46 -13.66
N SER A 138 -6.43 8.35 -14.12
CA SER A 138 -6.29 7.09 -13.37
C SER A 138 -5.03 7.05 -12.49
N TRP A 139 -4.96 7.89 -11.45
CA TRP A 139 -3.76 8.03 -10.61
C TRP A 139 -3.55 6.87 -9.64
N ARG A 140 -2.35 6.30 -9.63
CA ARG A 140 -1.89 5.38 -8.59
C ARG A 140 -1.06 6.13 -7.56
N TYR A 141 -1.36 5.90 -6.30
CA TYR A 141 -0.71 6.60 -5.20
C TYR A 141 -0.46 5.68 -4.01
N ALA A 142 0.55 6.00 -3.23
CA ALA A 142 0.80 5.44 -1.92
C ALA A 142 0.57 6.54 -0.88
N VAL A 143 -0.09 6.21 0.21
CA VAL A 143 -0.17 7.06 1.40
C VAL A 143 0.68 6.43 2.48
N ILE A 144 1.57 7.19 3.09
CA ILE A 144 2.47 6.75 4.15
C ILE A 144 2.20 7.62 5.37
N ALA A 145 1.88 7.02 6.51
CA ALA A 145 1.58 7.76 7.73
C ALA A 145 1.95 6.96 8.98
N ARG A 146 1.86 7.58 10.16
CA ARG A 146 2.23 6.93 11.43
C ARG A 146 1.26 5.83 11.86
N SER A 147 0.01 5.91 11.41
CA SER A 147 -1.05 4.99 11.82
C SER A 147 -2.00 4.68 10.66
N ALA A 148 -2.75 3.58 10.77
CA ALA A 148 -3.77 3.26 9.78
C ALA A 148 -4.88 4.33 9.72
N GLY A 149 -5.21 4.97 10.85
CA GLY A 149 -6.15 6.08 10.89
C GLY A 149 -5.61 7.31 10.14
N ASP A 150 -4.34 7.66 10.35
CA ASP A 150 -3.68 8.77 9.66
C ASP A 150 -3.64 8.50 8.14
N VAL A 151 -3.49 7.23 7.72
CA VAL A 151 -3.60 6.84 6.30
C VAL A 151 -4.99 7.13 5.75
N GLU A 152 -6.05 6.76 6.46
CA GLU A 152 -7.43 7.01 6.04
C GLU A 152 -7.73 8.52 5.94
N GLU A 153 -7.31 9.31 6.93
CA GLU A 153 -7.46 10.77 6.91
C GLU A 153 -6.74 11.41 5.71
N GLN A 154 -5.51 10.99 5.42
CA GLN A 154 -4.77 11.47 4.27
C GLN A 154 -5.37 11.00 2.93
N GLU A 155 -5.95 9.80 2.86
CA GLU A 155 -6.66 9.34 1.65
C GLU A 155 -7.91 10.19 1.38
N THR A 156 -8.67 10.57 2.41
CA THR A 156 -9.80 11.50 2.27
C THR A 156 -9.32 12.86 1.76
N ALA A 157 -8.29 13.44 2.39
CA ALA A 157 -7.73 14.73 1.96
C ALA A 157 -7.18 14.66 0.52
N LEU A 158 -6.54 13.55 0.14
CA LEU A 158 -6.05 13.32 -1.21
C LEU A 158 -7.19 13.29 -2.24
N ALA A 159 -8.30 12.62 -1.91
CA ALA A 159 -9.47 12.55 -2.78
C ALA A 159 -10.09 13.94 -3.02
N GLU A 160 -10.09 14.81 -2.01
CA GLU A 160 -10.53 16.20 -2.16
C GLU A 160 -9.55 17.01 -3.04
N VAL A 161 -8.25 16.94 -2.75
CA VAL A 161 -7.21 17.74 -3.44
C VAL A 161 -7.06 17.39 -4.91
N LEU A 162 -7.17 16.10 -5.26
CA LEU A 162 -7.14 15.65 -6.65
C LEU A 162 -8.53 15.55 -7.29
N GLU A 163 -9.59 15.88 -6.55
CA GLU A 163 -10.97 15.84 -7.02
C GLU A 163 -11.35 14.47 -7.59
N PHE A 164 -11.19 13.40 -6.80
CA PHE A 164 -11.57 12.07 -7.23
C PHE A 164 -13.09 11.92 -7.47
N GLU A 165 -13.45 11.06 -8.41
CA GLU A 165 -14.82 10.63 -8.66
C GLU A 165 -15.31 9.77 -7.48
N GLY A 166 -16.47 10.13 -6.92
CA GLY A 166 -17.07 9.40 -5.80
C GLY A 166 -16.47 9.68 -4.41
N GLY A 167 -15.67 10.75 -4.28
CA GLY A 167 -15.31 11.35 -2.99
C GLY A 167 -16.50 12.01 -2.31
#